data_AF-A0A355RKX1-F1
#
_entry.id   AF-A0A355RKX1-F1
#
_cell.length_a   1.000
_cell.length_b   1.000
_cell.length_c   1.000
_cell.angle_alpha   90.00
_cell.angle_beta   90.00
_cell.angle_gamma   90.00
#
_symmetry.space_group_name_H-M   'P 1'
#
loop_
_entity.id
_entity.type
_entity.pdbx_description
1 polymer ?
#
loop_
_entity_poly.entity_id
_entity_poly.type
_entity_poly.pdbx_seq_one_letter_code
_entity_poly.pdbx_strand_id
1 'polypeptide(L)'
;MNRKRLYDNSIIFAPEEQKSFFLSYRNEYPDVDFKVLTLEETEKLFFYSYDDRALVYLLKKGYSYDYSTKLLRILSKMKPHHSYLDPFLQKQKPFFDELLSKGLLYNFSCPEEFFNGRNLVVSGYGSTAYLSSLLKDLPNIALSFDDDFVGDDKKHCLLTFEDLHDELHYICLKIMDLLEKGVDPSLIYLCMCPASFYDELEIFKEIYNIPFAIPSSLSLFNLPYVKKAYEFLSNLDSIDLDDLNKAIELTKEYQDSPSYNDFASSLFSLFDENLSKNTYLSALKARLKEKKRKNTYRSGTVKVTSSFFAPKSSYAFYLCFSSKDAYKTSKEDGLFLDNMKKELGVETSLEEGKRNKEDLLYMLKTDSVKDICIPFYFLDTVFYISPLKEELDLKIINNPTLNYEYSSFYACFELEALKEKKSKYLIDSPRISSLSKIVNEKEKYNHGYKHFIVKNGNKTFSYSSLNEYIKCPFAYYCDKILKLSNFEETNAILYGNLAHGILSRMYEPSFDFSVTFKEELGKIKEKGISSST
;
A
#
# COMPACT_ATOMS: atom_id res chain seq x y z
N MET A 1 2.80 -11.60 34.98
CA MET A 1 2.05 -12.88 35.10
C MET A 1 2.91 -13.99 34.50
N ASN A 2 2.85 -15.26 34.94
CA ASN A 2 3.65 -16.32 34.29
C ASN A 2 3.05 -16.63 32.92
N ARG A 3 3.69 -16.18 31.81
CA ARG A 3 3.18 -16.37 30.43
C ARG A 3 2.84 -17.82 30.11
N LYS A 4 3.60 -18.77 30.66
CA LYS A 4 3.31 -20.20 30.49
C LYS A 4 1.91 -20.55 30.96
N ARG A 5 1.46 -19.98 32.08
CA ARG A 5 0.11 -20.19 32.62
C ARG A 5 -0.97 -19.43 31.84
N LEU A 6 -0.64 -18.29 31.24
CA LEU A 6 -1.58 -17.51 30.42
C LEU A 6 -1.89 -18.23 29.09
N TYR A 7 -0.87 -18.80 28.47
CA TYR A 7 -1.00 -19.41 27.14
C TYR A 7 -1.43 -20.88 27.19
N ASP A 8 -1.19 -21.59 28.28
CA ASP A 8 -1.52 -23.01 28.33
C ASP A 8 -3.05 -23.25 28.24
N ASN A 9 -3.43 -24.17 27.36
CA ASN A 9 -4.79 -24.46 26.95
C ASN A 9 -5.58 -23.21 26.47
N SER A 10 -4.93 -22.35 25.68
CA SER A 10 -5.52 -21.07 25.23
C SER A 10 -5.72 -20.96 23.72
N ILE A 11 -6.63 -20.09 23.31
CA ILE A 11 -6.72 -19.51 21.96
C ILE A 11 -6.29 -18.06 22.08
N ILE A 12 -5.25 -17.72 21.33
CA ILE A 12 -4.62 -16.40 21.32
C ILE A 12 -5.06 -15.67 20.07
N PHE A 13 -5.71 -14.52 20.23
CA PHE A 13 -6.06 -13.61 19.16
C PHE A 13 -4.93 -12.60 18.97
N ALA A 14 -4.24 -12.66 17.83
CA ALA A 14 -3.11 -11.79 17.56
C ALA A 14 -2.98 -11.44 16.07
N PRO A 15 -2.42 -10.25 15.74
CA PRO A 15 -2.08 -9.90 14.36
C PRO A 15 -1.13 -10.91 13.72
N GLU A 16 -1.19 -11.04 12.39
CA GLU A 16 -0.36 -11.97 11.62
C GLU A 16 1.14 -11.78 11.91
N GLU A 17 1.58 -10.54 12.06
CA GLU A 17 2.98 -10.19 12.33
C GLU A 17 3.49 -10.77 13.67
N GLN A 18 2.60 -10.99 14.65
CA GLN A 18 2.95 -11.59 15.95
C GLN A 18 3.04 -13.12 15.92
N LYS A 19 2.56 -13.80 14.87
CA LYS A 19 2.64 -15.27 14.79
C LYS A 19 4.06 -15.80 14.88
N SER A 20 5.04 -15.02 14.39
CA SER A 20 6.46 -15.38 14.49
C SER A 20 6.96 -15.47 15.94
N PHE A 21 6.52 -14.56 16.82
CA PHE A 21 6.80 -14.60 18.25
C PHE A 21 6.23 -15.87 18.89
N PHE A 22 4.96 -16.18 18.62
CA PHE A 22 4.31 -17.37 19.18
C PHE A 22 4.92 -18.67 18.66
N LEU A 23 5.37 -18.71 17.40
CA LEU A 23 6.08 -19.86 16.85
C LEU A 23 7.40 -20.09 17.60
N SER A 24 8.19 -19.04 17.82
CA SER A 24 9.41 -19.11 18.64
C SER A 24 9.12 -19.56 20.07
N TYR A 25 8.05 -19.03 20.68
CA TYR A 25 7.62 -19.43 22.02
C TYR A 25 7.25 -20.91 22.11
N ARG A 26 6.58 -21.46 21.08
CA ARG A 26 6.27 -22.90 21.01
C ARG A 26 7.51 -23.76 20.89
N ASN A 27 8.52 -23.29 20.15
CA ASN A 27 9.79 -24.01 20.04
C ASN A 27 10.56 -24.05 21.37
N GLU A 28 10.48 -22.97 22.16
CA GLU A 28 11.08 -22.89 23.50
C GLU A 28 10.29 -23.67 24.57
N TYR A 29 8.95 -23.65 24.47
CA TYR A 29 8.04 -24.34 25.39
C TYR A 29 7.06 -25.27 24.64
N PRO A 30 7.53 -26.44 24.16
CA PRO A 30 6.70 -27.37 23.37
C PRO A 30 5.48 -27.93 24.10
N ASP A 31 5.54 -27.99 25.43
CA ASP A 31 4.48 -28.56 26.27
C ASP A 31 3.27 -27.63 26.45
N VAL A 32 3.35 -26.37 26.00
CA VAL A 32 2.27 -25.38 26.15
C VAL A 32 1.31 -25.52 24.98
N ASP A 33 0.07 -25.95 25.25
CA ASP A 33 -0.96 -26.06 24.20
C ASP A 33 -1.61 -24.70 23.98
N PHE A 34 -1.43 -24.12 22.79
CA PHE A 34 -2.22 -22.97 22.36
C PHE A 34 -2.49 -22.99 20.86
N LYS A 35 -3.48 -22.20 20.43
CA LYS A 35 -3.69 -21.85 19.02
C LYS A 35 -3.61 -20.35 18.86
N VAL A 36 -3.13 -19.89 17.71
CA VAL A 36 -3.08 -18.45 17.38
C VAL A 36 -3.99 -18.21 16.20
N LEU A 37 -4.88 -17.23 16.32
CA LEU A 37 -5.80 -16.80 15.27
C LEU A 37 -5.69 -15.28 15.07
N THR A 38 -5.73 -14.84 13.82
CA THR A 38 -6.02 -13.43 13.53
C THR A 38 -7.52 -13.14 13.65
N LEU A 39 -7.88 -11.86 13.64
CA LEU A 39 -9.28 -11.44 13.55
C LEU A 39 -9.96 -12.00 12.29
N GLU A 40 -9.28 -11.99 11.15
CA GLU A 40 -9.81 -12.53 9.88
C GLU A 40 -9.98 -14.05 9.92
N GLU A 41 -9.06 -14.77 10.56
CA GLU A 41 -9.20 -16.22 10.76
C GLU A 41 -10.37 -16.53 11.70
N THR A 42 -10.58 -15.70 12.72
CA THR A 42 -11.72 -15.81 13.64
C THR A 42 -13.03 -15.55 12.92
N GLU A 43 -13.11 -14.50 12.08
CA GLU A 43 -14.30 -14.23 11.26
C GLU A 43 -14.71 -15.43 10.38
N LYS A 44 -13.74 -16.12 9.78
CA LYS A 44 -13.99 -17.29 8.91
C LYS A 44 -14.62 -18.47 9.64
N LEU A 45 -14.52 -18.52 10.98
CA LEU A 45 -15.19 -19.55 11.78
C LEU A 45 -16.69 -19.28 11.89
N PHE A 46 -17.10 -18.01 11.98
CA PHE A 46 -18.50 -17.62 12.24
C PHE A 46 -19.29 -17.25 10.98
N PHE A 47 -18.61 -16.81 9.93
CA PHE A 47 -19.23 -16.43 8.67
C PHE A 47 -19.03 -17.49 7.57
N TYR A 48 -19.81 -17.37 6.50
CA TYR A 48 -19.64 -18.23 5.34
C TYR A 48 -18.37 -17.84 4.57
N SER A 49 -17.71 -18.85 4.03
CA SER A 49 -16.67 -18.78 3.03
C SER A 49 -17.24 -19.19 1.67
N TYR A 50 -16.53 -18.81 0.61
CA TYR A 50 -16.87 -19.14 -0.76
C TYR A 50 -15.60 -19.26 -1.58
N ASP A 51 -15.70 -19.95 -2.71
CA ASP A 51 -14.63 -20.05 -3.70
C ASP A 51 -15.10 -19.54 -5.06
N ASP A 52 -14.27 -19.74 -6.08
CA ASP A 52 -14.51 -19.23 -7.41
C ASP A 52 -15.75 -19.85 -8.09
N ARG A 53 -16.26 -20.99 -7.61
CA ARG A 53 -17.53 -21.56 -8.11
C ARG A 53 -18.70 -20.63 -7.84
N ALA A 54 -18.73 -19.98 -6.66
CA ALA A 54 -19.76 -19.01 -6.32
C ALA A 54 -19.65 -17.74 -7.18
N LEU A 55 -18.42 -17.33 -7.51
CA LEU A 55 -18.18 -16.20 -8.41
C LEU A 55 -18.63 -16.50 -9.84
N VAL A 56 -18.21 -17.64 -10.40
CA VAL A 56 -18.63 -18.11 -11.73
C VAL A 56 -20.15 -18.22 -11.80
N TYR A 57 -20.80 -18.68 -10.74
CA TYR A 57 -22.26 -18.73 -10.65
C TYR A 57 -22.91 -17.35 -10.86
N LEU A 58 -22.40 -16.30 -10.21
CA LEU A 58 -22.91 -14.94 -10.39
C LEU A 58 -22.58 -14.35 -11.77
N LEU A 59 -21.39 -14.66 -12.31
CA LEU A 59 -21.03 -14.25 -13.68
C LEU A 59 -21.99 -14.84 -14.72
N LYS A 60 -22.41 -16.09 -14.56
CA LYS A 60 -23.43 -16.74 -15.41
C LYS A 60 -24.81 -16.08 -15.31
N LYS A 61 -25.13 -15.43 -14.19
CA LYS A 61 -26.35 -14.63 -14.03
C LYS A 61 -26.24 -13.23 -14.68
N GLY A 62 -25.10 -12.92 -15.30
CA GLY A 62 -24.88 -11.67 -16.04
C GLY A 62 -24.27 -10.54 -15.19
N TYR A 63 -23.84 -10.82 -13.96
CA TYR A 63 -23.17 -9.83 -13.12
C TYR A 63 -21.72 -9.61 -13.54
N SER A 64 -21.21 -8.39 -13.31
CA SER A 64 -19.78 -8.09 -13.51
C SER A 64 -18.94 -8.72 -12.39
N TYR A 65 -17.64 -8.90 -12.65
CA TYR A 65 -16.70 -9.42 -11.65
C TYR A 65 -16.64 -8.54 -10.38
N ASP A 66 -16.54 -7.22 -10.54
CA ASP A 66 -16.48 -6.27 -9.41
C ASP A 66 -17.78 -6.32 -8.57
N TYR A 67 -18.94 -6.36 -9.22
CA TYR A 67 -20.21 -6.49 -8.50
C TYR A 67 -20.33 -7.84 -7.80
N SER A 68 -19.96 -8.93 -8.48
CA SER A 68 -20.08 -10.29 -7.95
C SER A 68 -19.19 -10.51 -6.73
N THR A 69 -17.94 -10.00 -6.75
CA THR A 69 -17.03 -10.12 -5.61
C THR A 69 -17.52 -9.33 -4.40
N LYS A 70 -18.04 -8.12 -4.59
CA LYS A 70 -18.65 -7.33 -3.51
C LYS A 70 -19.94 -7.95 -2.99
N LEU A 71 -20.81 -8.44 -3.88
CA LEU A 71 -22.03 -9.13 -3.51
C LEU A 71 -21.73 -10.39 -2.69
N LEU A 72 -20.78 -11.24 -3.11
CA LEU A 72 -20.39 -12.43 -2.34
C LEU A 72 -19.87 -12.08 -0.95
N ARG A 73 -19.10 -10.98 -0.79
CA ARG A 73 -18.70 -10.51 0.53
C ARG A 73 -19.91 -10.21 1.42
N ILE A 74 -20.93 -9.54 0.91
CA ILE A 74 -22.17 -9.25 1.65
C ILE A 74 -22.91 -10.56 1.97
N LEU A 75 -23.16 -11.41 0.96
CA LEU A 75 -23.88 -12.67 1.11
C LEU A 75 -23.18 -13.60 2.13
N SER A 76 -21.85 -13.59 2.16
CA SER A 76 -21.06 -14.42 3.10
C SER A 76 -21.28 -14.09 4.57
N LYS A 77 -21.77 -12.88 4.87
CA LYS A 77 -22.06 -12.41 6.24
C LYS A 77 -23.54 -12.56 6.62
N MET A 78 -24.40 -13.02 5.69
CA MET A 78 -25.81 -13.23 5.97
C MET A 78 -26.03 -14.49 6.83
N LYS A 79 -27.15 -14.52 7.56
CA LYS A 79 -27.55 -15.61 8.46
C LYS A 79 -28.80 -16.32 7.92
N PRO A 80 -28.85 -17.66 8.04
CA PRO A 80 -30.05 -18.43 7.69
C PRO A 80 -31.19 -18.02 8.62
N HIS A 81 -32.41 -18.04 8.09
CA HIS A 81 -33.65 -17.70 8.83
C HIS A 81 -33.69 -16.31 9.48
N HIS A 82 -32.76 -15.41 9.14
CA HIS A 82 -32.77 -14.01 9.60
C HIS A 82 -33.56 -13.11 8.64
N SER A 83 -34.41 -12.25 9.20
CA SER A 83 -35.16 -11.24 8.45
C SER A 83 -34.42 -9.91 8.52
N TYR A 84 -34.04 -9.40 7.35
CA TYR A 84 -33.33 -8.12 7.22
C TYR A 84 -34.31 -6.97 7.07
N LEU A 85 -34.02 -5.82 7.66
CA LEU A 85 -34.72 -4.55 7.56
C LEU A 85 -34.24 -3.77 6.34
N ASP A 86 -32.95 -3.87 6.01
CA ASP A 86 -32.39 -3.18 4.85
C ASP A 86 -33.00 -3.73 3.52
N PRO A 87 -33.56 -2.86 2.64
CA PRO A 87 -34.21 -3.30 1.41
C PRO A 87 -33.26 -4.00 0.43
N PHE A 88 -31.98 -3.63 0.41
CA PHE A 88 -30.99 -4.28 -0.44
C PHE A 88 -30.73 -5.69 0.09
N LEU A 89 -30.51 -5.87 1.39
CA LEU A 89 -30.31 -7.20 1.99
C LEU A 89 -31.53 -8.11 1.79
N GLN A 90 -32.76 -7.58 1.92
CA GLN A 90 -33.99 -8.32 1.61
C GLN A 90 -33.99 -8.81 0.15
N LYS A 91 -33.62 -7.95 -0.80
CA LYS A 91 -33.53 -8.28 -2.21
C LYS A 91 -32.44 -9.33 -2.51
N GLN A 92 -31.36 -9.35 -1.73
CA GLN A 92 -30.27 -10.30 -1.90
C GLN A 92 -30.48 -11.65 -1.21
N LYS A 93 -31.41 -11.74 -0.24
CA LYS A 93 -31.72 -12.97 0.50
C LYS A 93 -31.99 -14.20 -0.39
N PRO A 94 -32.74 -14.11 -1.51
CA PRO A 94 -32.93 -15.25 -2.40
C PRO A 94 -31.63 -15.79 -3.01
N PHE A 95 -30.67 -14.91 -3.32
CA PHE A 95 -29.35 -15.33 -3.82
C PHE A 95 -28.54 -16.03 -2.73
N PHE A 96 -28.58 -15.52 -1.51
CA PHE A 96 -27.95 -16.18 -0.36
C PHE A 96 -28.48 -17.61 -0.18
N ASP A 97 -29.80 -17.79 -0.18
CA ASP A 97 -30.43 -19.10 0.00
C ASP A 97 -30.12 -20.05 -1.17
N GLU A 98 -30.11 -19.53 -2.40
CA GLU A 98 -29.75 -20.32 -3.57
C GLU A 98 -28.28 -20.79 -3.53
N LEU A 99 -27.34 -19.91 -3.18
CA LEU A 99 -25.93 -20.26 -3.05
C LEU A 99 -25.68 -21.28 -1.93
N LEU A 100 -26.37 -21.15 -0.79
CA LEU A 100 -26.31 -22.15 0.29
C LEU A 100 -26.81 -23.51 -0.17
N SER A 101 -27.97 -23.56 -0.83
CA SER A 101 -28.57 -24.82 -1.30
C SER A 101 -27.69 -25.57 -2.31
N LYS A 102 -26.85 -24.83 -3.06
CA LYS A 102 -25.91 -25.36 -4.04
C LYS A 102 -24.53 -25.70 -3.43
N GLY A 103 -24.33 -25.47 -2.13
CA GLY A 103 -23.03 -25.65 -1.46
C GLY A 103 -21.94 -24.70 -1.94
N LEU A 104 -22.33 -23.54 -2.49
CA LEU A 104 -21.42 -22.49 -2.98
C LEU A 104 -21.01 -21.51 -1.86
N LEU A 105 -21.80 -21.46 -0.79
CA LEU A 105 -21.43 -20.88 0.49
C LEU A 105 -21.26 -22.02 1.51
N TYR A 106 -20.17 -22.00 2.26
CA TYR A 106 -19.83 -23.04 3.25
C TYR A 106 -19.16 -22.41 4.48
N ASN A 107 -19.37 -22.95 5.67
CA ASN A 107 -18.78 -22.44 6.90
C ASN A 107 -18.22 -23.57 7.77
N PHE A 108 -17.52 -23.19 8.83
CA PHE A 108 -17.07 -24.14 9.84
C PHE A 108 -18.28 -24.71 10.59
N SER A 109 -18.33 -26.04 10.73
CA SER A 109 -19.41 -26.70 11.49
C SER A 109 -19.16 -26.52 12.99
N CYS A 110 -20.15 -26.02 13.73
CA CYS A 110 -20.11 -25.83 15.18
C CYS A 110 -18.87 -25.06 15.67
N PRO A 111 -18.70 -23.77 15.31
CA PRO A 111 -17.55 -22.98 15.73
C PRO A 111 -17.41 -22.91 17.25
N GLU A 112 -18.49 -23.05 18.03
CA GLU A 112 -18.42 -23.01 19.49
C GLU A 112 -17.57 -24.14 20.09
N GLU A 113 -17.56 -25.32 19.46
CA GLU A 113 -16.76 -26.47 19.91
C GLU A 113 -15.26 -26.20 19.83
N PHE A 114 -14.84 -25.34 18.88
CA PHE A 114 -13.43 -24.96 18.75
C PHE A 114 -12.90 -24.21 19.98
N PHE A 115 -13.77 -23.45 20.65
CA PHE A 115 -13.44 -22.64 21.81
C PHE A 115 -13.70 -23.34 23.16
N ASN A 116 -14.39 -24.49 23.14
CA ASN A 116 -14.82 -25.17 24.36
C ASN A 116 -13.62 -25.57 25.24
N GLY A 117 -13.69 -25.20 26.52
CA GLY A 117 -12.67 -25.53 27.52
C GLY A 117 -11.31 -24.83 27.34
N ARG A 118 -11.20 -23.86 26.42
CA ARG A 118 -9.97 -23.08 26.21
C ARG A 118 -10.09 -21.66 26.78
N ASN A 119 -8.99 -21.14 27.30
CA ASN A 119 -8.93 -19.73 27.69
C ASN A 119 -8.82 -18.84 26.44
N LEU A 120 -9.35 -17.63 26.49
CA LEU A 120 -9.30 -16.68 25.40
C LEU A 120 -8.36 -15.53 25.76
N VAL A 121 -7.30 -15.36 24.96
CA VAL A 121 -6.25 -14.38 25.22
C VAL A 121 -6.16 -13.41 24.05
N VAL A 122 -6.19 -12.11 24.32
CA VAL A 122 -5.95 -11.08 23.31
C VAL A 122 -4.53 -10.56 23.46
N SER A 123 -3.79 -10.54 22.36
CA SER A 123 -2.39 -10.11 22.33
C SER A 123 -2.11 -9.30 21.08
N GLY A 124 -1.71 -8.03 21.23
CA GLY A 124 -1.31 -7.21 20.09
C GLY A 124 -2.42 -6.37 19.45
N TYR A 125 -3.66 -6.46 19.94
CA TYR A 125 -4.77 -5.60 19.53
C TYR A 125 -5.07 -4.56 20.61
N GLY A 126 -5.28 -3.32 20.21
CA GLY A 126 -5.68 -2.22 21.08
C GLY A 126 -7.18 -2.14 21.32
N SER A 127 -8.00 -2.73 20.43
CA SER A 127 -9.45 -2.87 20.62
C SER A 127 -9.90 -4.32 20.63
N THR A 128 -10.86 -4.63 21.50
CA THR A 128 -11.54 -5.94 21.54
C THR A 128 -13.03 -5.85 21.21
N ALA A 129 -13.53 -4.67 20.87
CA ALA A 129 -14.97 -4.46 20.67
C ALA A 129 -15.56 -5.40 19.62
N TYR A 130 -14.89 -5.50 18.47
CA TYR A 130 -15.36 -6.38 17.39
C TYR A 130 -15.12 -7.86 17.66
N LEU A 131 -13.97 -8.21 18.25
CA LEU A 131 -13.74 -9.60 18.68
C LEU A 131 -14.82 -10.04 19.68
N SER A 132 -15.20 -9.18 20.61
CA SER A 132 -16.26 -9.45 21.58
C SER A 132 -17.62 -9.60 20.91
N SER A 133 -17.90 -8.86 19.83
CA SER A 133 -19.16 -8.99 19.10
C SER A 133 -19.23 -10.29 18.27
N LEU A 134 -18.10 -10.75 17.73
CA LEU A 134 -18.00 -12.04 17.03
C LEU A 134 -18.21 -13.22 17.97
N LEU A 135 -17.64 -13.13 19.18
CA LEU A 135 -17.64 -14.21 20.16
C LEU A 135 -18.87 -14.21 21.07
N LYS A 136 -19.74 -13.20 21.01
CA LYS A 136 -20.83 -12.95 21.96
C LYS A 136 -21.75 -14.14 22.27
N ASP A 137 -21.89 -15.06 21.31
CA ASP A 137 -22.80 -16.21 21.41
C ASP A 137 -22.12 -17.43 22.07
N LEU A 138 -20.82 -17.37 22.37
CA LEU A 138 -20.11 -18.43 23.10
C LEU A 138 -20.40 -18.35 24.62
N PRO A 139 -20.61 -19.49 25.30
CA PRO A 139 -20.85 -19.51 26.74
C PRO A 139 -19.58 -19.20 27.55
N ASN A 140 -19.72 -18.44 28.64
CA ASN A 140 -18.70 -18.21 29.68
C ASN A 140 -17.36 -17.63 29.17
N ILE A 141 -17.40 -16.58 28.34
CA ILE A 141 -16.19 -15.91 27.86
C ILE A 141 -15.60 -14.99 28.92
N ALA A 142 -14.36 -15.26 29.31
CA ALA A 142 -13.48 -14.27 29.93
C ALA A 142 -12.28 -14.05 29.00
N LEU A 143 -12.14 -12.82 28.50
CA LEU A 143 -10.95 -12.41 27.74
C LEU A 143 -9.85 -12.01 28.71
N SER A 144 -8.69 -12.66 28.59
CA SER A 144 -7.46 -12.23 29.24
C SER A 144 -6.64 -11.39 28.27
N PHE A 145 -5.90 -10.41 28.79
CA PHE A 145 -5.02 -9.57 27.99
C PHE A 145 -3.57 -9.94 28.24
N ASP A 146 -2.79 -9.99 27.18
CA ASP A 146 -1.35 -10.07 27.26
C ASP A 146 -0.74 -8.67 27.24
N ASP A 147 -0.68 -8.03 28.41
CA ASP A 147 -0.15 -6.68 28.57
C ASP A 147 1.37 -6.63 28.59
N ASP A 148 2.06 -7.77 28.54
CA ASP A 148 3.53 -7.81 28.59
C ASP A 148 4.18 -7.12 27.37
N PHE A 149 3.41 -6.75 26.35
CA PHE A 149 3.87 -6.03 25.15
C PHE A 149 4.05 -4.52 25.35
N VAL A 150 3.40 -3.94 26.37
CA VAL A 150 3.48 -2.52 26.66
C VAL A 150 4.80 -2.26 27.38
N GLY A 151 5.68 -1.45 26.78
CA GLY A 151 6.91 -1.03 27.44
C GLY A 151 6.64 -0.06 28.57
N ASP A 152 7.69 0.37 29.29
CA ASP A 152 7.59 1.56 30.16
C ASP A 152 7.04 2.75 29.35
N ASP A 153 6.43 3.76 30.01
CA ASP A 153 5.87 5.00 29.41
C ASP A 153 6.92 5.79 28.59
N LYS A 154 7.34 5.25 27.45
CA LYS A 154 8.31 5.82 26.54
C LYS A 154 7.60 6.88 25.74
N LYS A 155 7.97 8.13 26.01
CA LYS A 155 7.58 9.25 25.15
C LYS A 155 8.39 9.20 23.87
N HIS A 156 7.78 8.73 22.79
CA HIS A 156 8.34 8.85 21.44
C HIS A 156 8.37 10.33 21.01
N CYS A 157 9.31 10.65 20.13
CA CYS A 157 9.33 11.92 19.40
C CYS A 157 8.86 11.67 17.96
N LEU A 158 8.24 12.68 17.36
CA LEU A 158 7.95 12.70 15.93
C LEU A 158 9.13 13.37 15.21
N LEU A 159 9.78 12.64 14.32
CA LEU A 159 10.83 13.15 13.45
C LEU A 159 10.20 13.67 12.16
N THR A 160 10.45 14.93 11.84
CA THR A 160 9.95 15.56 10.60
C THR A 160 11.11 15.83 9.65
N PHE A 161 10.88 15.60 8.36
CA PHE A 161 11.88 15.78 7.31
C PHE A 161 11.38 16.74 6.24
N GLU A 162 12.30 17.46 5.58
CA GLU A 162 11.97 18.33 4.44
C GLU A 162 11.34 17.52 3.30
N ASP A 163 11.93 16.38 2.95
CA ASP A 163 11.37 15.48 1.95
C ASP A 163 11.60 13.99 2.30
N LEU A 164 11.05 13.11 1.46
CA LEU A 164 11.23 11.67 1.60
C LEU A 164 12.69 11.23 1.49
N HIS A 165 13.51 11.92 0.70
CA HIS A 165 14.91 11.55 0.52
C HIS A 165 15.67 11.71 1.83
N ASP A 166 15.46 12.81 2.55
CA ASP A 166 16.03 13.05 3.87
C ASP A 166 15.54 12.04 4.92
N GLU A 167 14.25 11.68 4.91
CA GLU A 167 13.69 10.65 5.78
C GLU A 167 14.36 9.29 5.53
N LEU A 168 14.42 8.85 4.27
CA LEU A 168 15.00 7.56 3.91
C LEU A 168 16.50 7.52 4.16
N HIS A 169 17.22 8.63 3.93
CA HIS A 169 18.63 8.74 4.29
C HIS A 169 18.85 8.52 5.78
N TYR A 170 18.11 9.24 6.63
CA TYR A 170 18.18 9.10 8.08
C TYR A 170 17.91 7.66 8.53
N ILE A 171 16.85 7.04 8.00
CA ILE A 171 16.45 5.69 8.35
C ILE A 171 17.48 4.66 7.87
N CYS A 172 18.03 4.80 6.67
CA CYS A 172 19.07 3.90 6.18
C CYS A 172 20.32 3.95 7.06
N LEU A 173 20.73 5.14 7.51
CA LEU A 173 21.85 5.28 8.46
C LEU A 173 21.58 4.57 9.79
N LYS A 174 20.35 4.65 10.33
CA LYS A 174 19.93 3.92 11.54
C LYS A 174 19.95 2.41 11.34
N ILE A 175 19.47 1.94 10.19
CA ILE A 175 19.49 0.53 9.84
C ILE A 175 20.93 0.04 9.75
N MET A 176 21.81 0.77 9.05
CA MET A 176 23.23 0.40 8.95
C MET A 176 23.91 0.29 10.32
N ASP A 177 23.62 1.19 11.26
CA ASP A 177 24.12 1.10 12.64
C ASP A 177 23.63 -0.16 13.38
N LEU A 178 22.39 -0.60 13.13
CA LEU A 178 21.90 -1.88 13.66
C LEU A 178 22.60 -3.08 13.01
N LEU A 179 22.82 -3.04 11.70
CA LEU A 179 23.50 -4.10 10.96
C LEU A 179 24.97 -4.26 11.38
N GLU A 180 25.69 -3.14 11.58
CA GLU A 180 27.06 -3.15 12.12
C GLU A 180 27.13 -3.74 13.54
N LYS A 181 26.07 -3.60 14.34
CA LYS A 181 25.92 -4.24 15.65
C LYS A 181 25.54 -5.73 15.58
N GLY A 182 25.40 -6.29 14.38
CA GLY A 182 25.06 -7.69 14.16
C GLY A 182 23.58 -8.02 14.29
N VAL A 183 22.68 -7.03 14.21
CA VAL A 183 21.23 -7.28 14.19
C VAL A 183 20.85 -7.98 12.88
N ASP A 184 20.12 -9.10 12.97
CA ASP A 184 19.60 -9.79 11.79
C ASP A 184 18.62 -8.87 11.02
N PRO A 185 18.81 -8.65 9.70
CA PRO A 185 17.93 -7.79 8.93
C PRO A 185 16.44 -8.18 9.01
N SER A 186 16.14 -9.46 9.19
CA SER A 186 14.76 -9.98 9.31
C SER A 186 14.02 -9.51 10.57
N LEU A 187 14.75 -8.97 11.55
CA LEU A 187 14.20 -8.31 12.74
C LEU A 187 13.96 -6.81 12.54
N ILE A 188 14.31 -6.24 11.39
CA ILE A 188 14.15 -4.81 11.11
C ILE A 188 12.92 -4.62 10.20
N TYR A 189 12.07 -3.67 10.58
CA TYR A 189 10.79 -3.41 9.93
C TYR A 189 10.66 -1.93 9.55
N LEU A 190 10.34 -1.67 8.29
CA LEU A 190 9.81 -0.39 7.81
C LEU A 190 8.29 -0.50 7.76
N CYS A 191 7.64 0.04 8.79
CA CYS A 191 6.20 0.04 8.96
C CYS A 191 5.56 1.28 8.33
N MET A 192 4.26 1.18 8.04
CA MET A 192 3.46 2.27 7.47
C MET A 192 4.04 2.85 6.16
N CYS A 193 4.83 2.06 5.43
CA CYS A 193 5.45 2.50 4.19
C CYS A 193 4.41 2.47 3.05
N PRO A 194 3.97 3.63 2.51
CA PRO A 194 3.03 3.67 1.40
C PRO A 194 3.68 3.17 0.11
N ALA A 195 2.87 2.59 -0.78
CA ALA A 195 3.36 2.05 -2.04
C ALA A 195 4.03 3.10 -2.96
N SER A 196 3.75 4.39 -2.76
CA SER A 196 4.41 5.48 -3.46
C SER A 196 5.91 5.57 -3.13
N PHE A 197 6.36 5.06 -1.98
CA PHE A 197 7.77 5.14 -1.56
C PHE A 197 8.62 3.99 -2.11
N TYR A 198 8.00 2.96 -2.72
CA TYR A 198 8.70 1.73 -3.09
C TYR A 198 9.80 1.95 -4.14
N ASP A 199 9.57 2.84 -5.12
CA ASP A 199 10.56 3.14 -6.14
C ASP A 199 11.79 3.86 -5.55
N GLU A 200 11.57 4.80 -4.61
CA GLU A 200 12.67 5.48 -3.90
C GLU A 200 13.44 4.50 -2.99
N LEU A 201 12.73 3.58 -2.32
CA LEU A 201 13.37 2.52 -1.53
C LEU A 201 14.24 1.59 -2.37
N GLU A 202 13.88 1.28 -3.63
CA GLU A 202 14.75 0.51 -4.53
C GLU A 202 16.03 1.27 -4.88
N ILE A 203 16.00 2.61 -4.94
CA ILE A 203 17.21 3.43 -5.11
C ILE A 203 18.07 3.36 -3.85
N PHE A 204 17.49 3.58 -2.67
CA PHE A 204 18.21 3.54 -1.39
C PHE A 204 18.78 2.15 -1.07
N LYS A 205 18.08 1.08 -1.47
CA LYS A 205 18.59 -0.29 -1.44
C LYS A 205 19.95 -0.41 -2.10
N GLU A 206 20.10 0.15 -3.31
CA GLU A 206 21.36 0.10 -4.05
C GLU A 206 22.43 1.04 -3.45
N ILE A 207 22.03 2.22 -2.98
CA ILE A 207 22.96 3.21 -2.38
C ILE A 207 23.62 2.68 -1.10
N TYR A 208 22.86 2.00 -0.25
CA TYR A 208 23.32 1.49 1.04
C TYR A 208 23.57 -0.02 1.07
N ASN A 209 23.24 -0.72 -0.02
CA ASN A 209 23.29 -2.19 -0.11
C ASN A 209 22.47 -2.88 1.01
N ILE A 210 21.31 -2.32 1.36
CA ILE A 210 20.42 -2.87 2.38
C ILE A 210 19.40 -3.79 1.69
N PRO A 211 19.27 -5.07 2.09
CA PRO A 211 18.38 -6.01 1.43
C PRO A 211 16.92 -5.78 1.84
N PHE A 212 16.27 -4.74 1.33
CA PHE A 212 14.84 -4.49 1.56
C PHE A 212 13.94 -5.50 0.85
N ALA A 213 12.94 -6.02 1.56
CA ALA A 213 11.85 -6.80 1.01
C ALA A 213 10.68 -5.89 0.59
N ILE A 214 10.84 -5.19 -0.54
CA ILE A 214 9.90 -4.17 -1.03
C ILE A 214 8.72 -4.82 -1.78
N PRO A 215 7.47 -4.65 -1.32
CA PRO A 215 6.29 -5.18 -2.01
C PRO A 215 6.14 -4.64 -3.43
N SER A 216 5.59 -5.45 -4.34
CA SER A 216 5.34 -4.97 -5.71
C SER A 216 4.00 -4.26 -5.83
N SER A 217 4.01 -3.06 -6.40
CA SER A 217 2.80 -2.34 -6.85
C SER A 217 2.27 -2.85 -8.21
N LEU A 218 3.10 -3.62 -8.94
CA LEU A 218 2.82 -4.11 -10.30
C LEU A 218 1.73 -5.19 -10.27
N SER A 219 0.67 -5.02 -11.05
CA SER A 219 -0.37 -6.06 -11.20
C SER A 219 0.13 -7.26 -12.00
N LEU A 220 -0.45 -8.45 -11.76
CA LEU A 220 -0.16 -9.64 -12.57
C LEU A 220 -0.49 -9.43 -14.04
N PHE A 221 -1.58 -8.71 -14.33
CA PHE A 221 -1.98 -8.38 -15.71
C PHE A 221 -0.91 -7.60 -16.47
N ASN A 222 -0.03 -6.87 -15.78
CA ASN A 222 1.01 -6.09 -16.42
C ASN A 222 2.28 -6.90 -16.77
N LEU A 223 2.36 -8.17 -16.34
CA LEU A 223 3.49 -9.03 -16.65
C LEU A 223 3.47 -9.45 -18.13
N PRO A 224 4.64 -9.48 -18.82
CA PRO A 224 4.69 -9.78 -20.26
C PRO A 224 4.05 -11.13 -20.64
N TYR A 225 4.34 -12.19 -19.89
CA TYR A 225 3.80 -13.53 -20.16
C TYR A 225 2.29 -13.62 -19.93
N VAL A 226 1.77 -12.87 -18.95
CA VAL A 226 0.33 -12.80 -18.68
C VAL A 226 -0.39 -12.08 -19.82
N LYS A 227 0.17 -10.97 -20.32
CA LYS A 227 -0.37 -10.26 -21.50
C LYS A 227 -0.36 -11.15 -22.74
N LYS A 228 0.75 -11.85 -23.00
CA LYS A 228 0.88 -12.79 -24.11
C LYS A 228 -0.22 -13.86 -24.09
N ALA A 229 -0.45 -14.51 -22.95
CA ALA A 229 -1.51 -15.49 -22.80
C ALA A 229 -2.92 -14.88 -22.95
N TYR A 230 -3.14 -13.71 -22.35
CA TYR A 230 -4.42 -13.01 -22.46
C TYR A 230 -4.75 -12.59 -23.90
N GLU A 231 -3.76 -12.09 -24.64
CA GLU A 231 -3.89 -11.72 -26.06
C GLU A 231 -4.18 -12.94 -26.94
N PHE A 232 -3.49 -14.06 -26.70
CA PHE A 232 -3.78 -15.33 -27.36
C PHE A 232 -5.26 -15.72 -27.18
N LEU A 233 -5.76 -15.79 -25.94
CA LEU A 233 -7.15 -16.15 -25.64
C LEU A 233 -8.16 -15.13 -26.20
N SER A 234 -7.78 -13.85 -26.25
CA SER A 234 -8.64 -12.79 -26.79
C SER A 234 -8.88 -12.91 -28.29
N ASN A 235 -7.94 -13.50 -29.03
CA ASN A 235 -7.99 -13.64 -30.49
C ASN A 235 -8.74 -14.89 -30.99
N LEU A 236 -9.13 -15.82 -30.10
CA LEU A 236 -9.88 -17.03 -30.46
C LEU A 236 -11.38 -16.74 -30.60
N ASP A 237 -12.12 -17.44 -31.45
CA ASP A 237 -13.57 -17.22 -31.57
C ASP A 237 -14.34 -17.69 -30.31
N SER A 238 -13.97 -18.85 -29.79
CA SER A 238 -14.40 -19.43 -28.53
C SER A 238 -13.19 -19.83 -27.68
N ILE A 239 -13.40 -20.14 -26.41
CA ILE A 239 -12.33 -20.61 -25.50
C ILE A 239 -12.80 -21.92 -24.88
N ASP A 240 -11.99 -22.96 -24.99
CA ASP A 240 -12.16 -24.23 -24.30
C ASP A 240 -10.99 -24.56 -23.36
N LEU A 241 -11.04 -25.71 -22.68
CA LEU A 241 -9.98 -26.16 -21.79
C LEU A 241 -8.64 -26.38 -22.50
N ASP A 242 -8.65 -26.82 -23.76
CA ASP A 242 -7.43 -27.04 -24.53
C ASP A 242 -6.74 -25.71 -24.86
N ASP A 243 -7.51 -24.65 -25.11
CA ASP A 243 -6.98 -23.31 -25.31
C ASP A 243 -6.34 -22.74 -24.04
N LEU A 244 -6.91 -23.03 -22.86
CA LEU A 244 -6.28 -22.69 -21.58
C LEU A 244 -4.93 -23.42 -21.42
N ASN A 245 -4.89 -24.71 -21.77
CA ASN A 245 -3.64 -25.49 -21.74
C ASN A 245 -2.59 -24.94 -22.70
N LYS A 246 -2.98 -24.52 -23.93
CA LYS A 246 -2.09 -23.84 -24.87
C LYS A 246 -1.57 -22.51 -24.30
N ALA A 247 -2.41 -21.74 -23.61
CA ALA A 247 -1.99 -20.49 -22.96
C ALA A 247 -0.93 -20.72 -21.86
N ILE A 248 -1.05 -21.82 -21.11
CA ILE A 248 -0.04 -22.27 -20.15
C ILE A 248 1.25 -22.69 -20.88
N GLU A 249 1.14 -23.49 -21.94
CA GLU A 249 2.31 -23.92 -22.73
C GLU A 249 3.08 -22.73 -23.33
N LEU A 250 2.37 -21.73 -23.87
CA LEU A 250 2.95 -20.48 -24.40
C LEU A 250 3.74 -19.66 -23.36
N THR A 251 3.51 -19.91 -22.07
CA THR A 251 4.11 -19.19 -20.95
C THR A 251 4.98 -20.08 -20.07
N LYS A 252 5.22 -21.33 -20.46
CA LYS A 252 5.93 -22.35 -19.67
C LYS A 252 7.35 -21.95 -19.27
N GLU A 253 8.03 -21.15 -20.10
CA GLU A 253 9.36 -20.61 -19.80
C GLU A 253 9.40 -19.74 -18.52
N TYR A 254 8.24 -19.26 -18.05
CA TYR A 254 8.09 -18.46 -16.84
C TYR A 254 7.61 -19.24 -15.62
N GLN A 255 7.59 -20.59 -15.67
CA GLN A 255 7.07 -21.44 -14.59
C GLN A 255 7.75 -21.21 -13.22
N ASP A 256 9.03 -20.81 -13.22
CA ASP A 256 9.80 -20.53 -12.00
C ASP A 256 9.51 -19.14 -11.41
N SER A 257 8.71 -18.33 -12.09
CA SER A 257 8.26 -17.05 -11.55
C SER A 257 7.37 -17.27 -10.33
N PRO A 258 7.63 -16.59 -9.19
CA PRO A 258 6.82 -16.73 -7.98
C PRO A 258 5.35 -16.32 -8.15
N SER A 259 5.02 -15.63 -9.23
CA SER A 259 3.64 -15.24 -9.57
C SER A 259 2.95 -16.20 -10.55
N TYR A 260 3.65 -17.20 -11.09
CA TYR A 260 3.13 -18.05 -12.16
C TYR A 260 1.93 -18.88 -11.71
N ASN A 261 2.01 -19.50 -10.53
CA ASN A 261 0.91 -20.29 -9.97
C ASN A 261 -0.36 -19.46 -9.73
N ASP A 262 -0.20 -18.19 -9.31
CA ASP A 262 -1.35 -17.30 -9.13
C ASP A 262 -2.00 -16.92 -10.47
N PHE A 263 -1.19 -16.76 -11.52
CA PHE A 263 -1.68 -16.55 -12.88
C PHE A 263 -2.40 -17.80 -13.40
N ALA A 264 -1.75 -18.97 -13.35
CA ALA A 264 -2.29 -20.23 -13.82
C ALA A 264 -3.60 -20.59 -13.10
N SER A 265 -3.62 -20.52 -11.77
CA SER A 265 -4.85 -20.76 -10.99
C SER A 265 -5.97 -19.81 -11.39
N SER A 266 -5.68 -18.54 -11.66
CA SER A 266 -6.69 -17.55 -12.07
C SER A 266 -7.30 -17.84 -13.44
N LEU A 267 -6.55 -18.46 -14.36
CA LEU A 267 -7.08 -18.91 -15.66
C LEU A 267 -8.12 -20.01 -15.44
N PHE A 268 -7.73 -21.10 -14.76
CA PHE A 268 -8.59 -22.27 -14.65
C PHE A 268 -9.78 -22.04 -13.69
N SER A 269 -9.59 -21.31 -12.60
CA SER A 269 -10.63 -21.22 -11.56
C SER A 269 -11.84 -20.38 -11.97
N LEU A 270 -11.70 -19.49 -12.95
CA LEU A 270 -12.81 -18.70 -13.51
C LEU A 270 -13.44 -19.35 -14.74
N PHE A 271 -12.83 -20.38 -15.30
CA PHE A 271 -13.27 -20.96 -16.55
C PHE A 271 -14.47 -21.87 -16.35
N ASP A 272 -15.47 -21.71 -17.22
CA ASP A 272 -16.63 -22.57 -17.32
C ASP A 272 -17.16 -22.51 -18.75
N GLU A 273 -17.41 -23.67 -19.35
CA GLU A 273 -17.85 -23.78 -20.76
C GLU A 273 -19.19 -23.07 -21.02
N ASN A 274 -20.02 -22.90 -20.00
CA ASN A 274 -21.30 -22.21 -20.13
C ASN A 274 -21.17 -20.68 -19.94
N LEU A 275 -19.97 -20.18 -19.67
CA LEU A 275 -19.71 -18.75 -19.52
C LEU A 275 -19.28 -18.15 -20.87
N SER A 276 -19.85 -17.02 -21.25
CA SER A 276 -19.45 -16.37 -22.50
C SER A 276 -17.96 -15.97 -22.47
N LYS A 277 -17.27 -16.09 -23.62
CA LYS A 277 -15.88 -15.66 -23.80
C LYS A 277 -15.64 -14.24 -23.25
N ASN A 278 -16.53 -13.30 -23.56
CA ASN A 278 -16.40 -11.90 -23.14
C ASN A 278 -16.51 -11.74 -21.62
N THR A 279 -17.45 -12.46 -20.99
CA THR A 279 -17.59 -12.45 -19.52
C THR A 279 -16.37 -13.07 -18.85
N TYR A 280 -15.89 -14.21 -19.34
CA TYR A 280 -14.69 -14.85 -18.83
C TYR A 280 -13.45 -13.95 -18.94
N LEU A 281 -13.16 -13.40 -20.13
CA LEU A 281 -11.99 -12.54 -20.34
C LEU A 281 -12.04 -11.26 -19.52
N SER A 282 -13.21 -10.63 -19.41
CA SER A 282 -13.38 -9.43 -18.57
C SER A 282 -13.16 -9.73 -17.08
N ALA A 283 -13.68 -10.86 -16.59
CA ALA A 283 -13.46 -11.32 -15.21
C ALA A 283 -11.99 -11.67 -14.94
N LEU A 284 -11.35 -12.41 -15.85
CA LEU A 284 -9.94 -12.75 -15.78
C LEU A 284 -9.06 -11.50 -15.74
N LYS A 285 -9.31 -10.53 -16.62
CA LYS A 285 -8.58 -9.25 -16.65
C LYS A 285 -8.75 -8.48 -15.34
N ALA A 286 -9.97 -8.40 -14.80
CA ALA A 286 -10.22 -7.74 -13.53
C ALA A 286 -9.44 -8.40 -12.39
N ARG A 287 -9.53 -9.73 -12.26
CA ARG A 287 -8.77 -10.52 -11.29
C ARG A 287 -7.26 -10.31 -11.37
N LEU A 288 -6.69 -10.37 -12.57
CA LEU A 288 -5.26 -10.23 -12.77
C LEU A 288 -4.77 -8.79 -12.52
N LYS A 289 -5.65 -7.79 -12.64
CA LYS A 289 -5.34 -6.40 -12.27
C LYS A 289 -5.33 -6.19 -10.75
N GLU A 290 -6.24 -6.86 -10.04
CA GLU A 290 -6.31 -6.82 -8.57
C GLU A 290 -5.12 -7.53 -7.91
N LYS A 291 -4.73 -8.70 -8.43
CA LYS A 291 -3.59 -9.44 -7.92
C LYS A 291 -2.27 -8.71 -8.24
N LYS A 292 -1.40 -8.60 -7.24
CA LYS A 292 -0.06 -8.00 -7.37
C LYS A 292 0.99 -9.06 -7.64
N ARG A 293 2.08 -8.67 -8.31
CA ARG A 293 3.27 -9.49 -8.50
C ARG A 293 3.84 -9.88 -7.14
N LYS A 294 4.05 -11.17 -6.95
CA LYS A 294 4.83 -11.69 -5.83
C LYS A 294 6.31 -11.50 -6.11
N ASN A 295 7.02 -10.96 -5.12
CA ASN A 295 8.48 -10.91 -5.10
C ASN A 295 9.00 -12.06 -4.22
N THR A 296 10.08 -12.71 -4.65
CA THR A 296 10.83 -13.66 -3.82
C THR A 296 11.81 -12.91 -2.96
N TYR A 297 11.62 -12.96 -1.65
CA TYR A 297 12.60 -12.46 -0.70
C TYR A 297 13.40 -13.64 -0.14
N ARG A 298 14.72 -13.47 -0.07
CA ARG A 298 15.58 -14.41 0.65
C ARG A 298 15.42 -14.17 2.15
N SER A 299 15.80 -15.16 2.97
CA SER A 299 16.00 -14.93 4.40
C SER A 299 17.04 -13.82 4.63
N GLY A 300 16.90 -13.05 5.71
CA GLY A 300 17.83 -11.95 6.04
C GLY A 300 17.56 -10.66 5.27
N THR A 301 16.29 -10.28 5.11
CA THR A 301 15.88 -9.01 4.50
C THR A 301 15.17 -8.11 5.50
N VAL A 302 15.36 -6.79 5.36
CA VAL A 302 14.56 -5.78 6.09
C VAL A 302 13.14 -5.79 5.54
N LYS A 303 12.13 -5.94 6.40
CA LYS A 303 10.74 -6.09 5.96
C LYS A 303 10.10 -4.72 5.74
N VAL A 304 9.51 -4.52 4.57
CA VAL A 304 8.76 -3.31 4.23
C VAL A 304 7.27 -3.65 4.19
N THR A 305 6.46 -2.91 4.94
CA THR A 305 5.02 -3.14 5.01
C THR A 305 4.24 -1.85 5.16
N SER A 306 3.03 -1.81 4.59
CA SER A 306 2.06 -0.74 4.83
C SER A 306 1.33 -0.90 6.18
N SER A 307 1.49 -2.05 6.85
CA SER A 307 0.96 -2.33 8.18
C SER A 307 1.72 -1.51 9.24
N PHE A 308 1.02 -1.14 10.31
CA PHE A 308 1.65 -0.59 11.52
C PHE A 308 1.95 -1.69 12.57
N PHE A 309 1.61 -2.94 12.31
CA PHE A 309 1.98 -4.05 13.18
C PHE A 309 3.42 -4.50 12.91
N ALA A 310 4.16 -4.76 13.98
CA ALA A 310 5.52 -5.30 13.94
C ALA A 310 5.70 -6.28 15.10
N PRO A 311 6.50 -7.35 14.94
CA PRO A 311 6.76 -8.28 16.03
C PRO A 311 7.39 -7.57 17.23
N LYS A 312 7.06 -8.01 18.45
CA LYS A 312 7.58 -7.42 19.70
C LYS A 312 9.10 -7.31 19.76
N SER A 313 9.83 -8.32 19.28
CA SER A 313 11.29 -8.37 19.33
C SER A 313 11.98 -7.68 18.15
N SER A 314 11.24 -6.87 17.39
CA SER A 314 11.74 -6.21 16.18
C SER A 314 12.23 -4.78 16.43
N TYR A 315 12.91 -4.23 15.42
CA TYR A 315 13.28 -2.82 15.31
C TYR A 315 12.39 -2.19 14.24
N ALA A 316 11.32 -1.54 14.67
CA ALA A 316 10.30 -0.99 13.78
C ALA A 316 10.46 0.53 13.62
N PHE A 317 10.65 0.96 12.38
CA PHE A 317 10.67 2.36 11.98
C PHE A 317 9.36 2.69 11.27
N TYR A 318 8.60 3.65 11.82
CA TYR A 318 7.27 4.00 11.34
C TYR A 318 7.42 5.18 10.38
N LEU A 319 7.20 4.92 9.09
CA LEU A 319 7.29 5.93 8.03
C LEU A 319 5.94 6.59 7.81
N CYS A 320 5.94 7.81 7.27
CA CYS A 320 4.72 8.50 6.84
C CYS A 320 3.61 8.55 7.92
N PHE A 321 3.91 9.14 9.09
CA PHE A 321 2.93 9.36 10.17
C PHE A 321 1.92 10.48 9.84
N SER A 322 1.27 10.38 8.68
CA SER A 322 0.40 11.39 8.10
C SER A 322 -1.06 11.24 8.56
N SER A 323 -1.86 12.30 8.46
CA SER A 323 -3.29 12.28 8.78
C SER A 323 -4.09 11.29 7.92
N LYS A 324 -3.60 10.96 6.74
CA LYS A 324 -4.23 10.03 5.79
C LYS A 324 -3.76 8.58 5.98
N ASP A 325 -2.49 8.39 6.30
CA ASP A 325 -1.83 7.09 6.24
C ASP A 325 -1.46 6.52 7.63
N ALA A 326 -1.56 7.31 8.71
CA ALA A 326 -1.21 6.87 10.06
C ALA A 326 -1.96 5.61 10.48
N TYR A 327 -3.27 5.60 10.28
CA TYR A 327 -4.10 4.43 10.44
C TYR A 327 -5.14 4.40 9.32
N LYS A 328 -5.50 3.20 8.88
CA LYS A 328 -6.45 3.04 7.79
C LYS A 328 -7.84 3.50 8.24
N THR A 329 -8.35 4.54 7.60
CA THR A 329 -9.75 4.92 7.70
C THR A 329 -10.52 4.23 6.57
N SER A 330 -11.47 3.38 6.94
CA SER A 330 -12.36 2.78 5.96
C SER A 330 -13.40 3.80 5.52
N LYS A 331 -13.72 3.77 4.22
CA LYS A 331 -14.84 4.51 3.64
C LYS A 331 -15.89 3.51 3.24
N GLU A 332 -17.15 3.94 3.28
CA GLU A 332 -18.22 3.15 2.69
C GLU A 332 -17.90 2.91 1.22
N ASP A 333 -17.86 1.64 0.81
CA ASP A 333 -17.99 1.32 -0.59
C ASP A 333 -19.49 1.42 -0.91
N GLY A 334 -19.85 2.08 -2.01
CA GLY A 334 -21.25 2.43 -2.29
C GLY A 334 -22.22 1.24 -2.41
N LEU A 335 -21.74 -0.01 -2.30
CA LEU A 335 -22.57 -1.21 -2.27
C LEU A 335 -22.74 -1.77 -0.84
N PHE A 336 -21.76 -1.61 0.04
CA PHE A 336 -21.75 -2.13 1.40
C PHE A 336 -21.74 -1.00 2.44
N LEU A 337 -22.89 -0.35 2.57
CA LEU A 337 -23.18 0.75 3.49
C LEU A 337 -23.17 0.32 4.97
N ASP A 338 -22.89 1.26 5.87
CA ASP A 338 -22.72 0.97 7.30
C ASP A 338 -24.02 0.50 7.99
N ASN A 339 -25.20 0.89 7.49
CA ASN A 339 -26.47 0.39 8.00
C ASN A 339 -26.60 -1.14 7.79
N MET A 340 -26.21 -1.63 6.61
CA MET A 340 -26.17 -3.06 6.29
C MET A 340 -25.11 -3.78 7.12
N LYS A 341 -23.94 -3.17 7.31
CA LYS A 341 -22.86 -3.74 8.13
C LYS A 341 -23.32 -4.03 9.57
N LYS A 342 -24.00 -3.06 10.20
CA LYS A 342 -24.59 -3.23 11.53
C LYS A 342 -25.55 -4.41 11.60
N GLU A 343 -26.43 -4.53 10.60
CA GLU A 343 -27.41 -5.61 10.56
C GLU A 343 -26.78 -7.00 10.34
N LEU A 344 -25.71 -7.06 9.54
CA LEU A 344 -24.93 -8.28 9.33
C LEU A 344 -23.98 -8.61 10.50
N GLY A 345 -23.86 -7.73 11.50
CA GLY A 345 -22.99 -7.90 12.65
C GLY A 345 -21.50 -7.77 12.32
N VAL A 346 -21.15 -6.97 11.31
CA VAL A 346 -19.76 -6.62 10.98
C VAL A 346 -19.48 -5.15 11.30
N GLU A 347 -18.21 -4.79 11.49
CA GLU A 347 -17.83 -3.41 11.84
C GLU A 347 -18.26 -2.40 10.76
N THR A 348 -18.83 -1.29 11.19
CA THR A 348 -18.99 -0.11 10.36
C THR A 348 -17.65 0.53 10.01
N SER A 349 -17.64 1.41 9.01
CA SER A 349 -16.44 2.14 8.59
C SER A 349 -15.85 2.97 9.72
N LEU A 350 -16.71 3.54 10.57
CA LEU A 350 -16.32 4.29 11.77
C LEU A 350 -15.75 3.39 12.87
N GLU A 351 -16.37 2.24 13.13
CA GLU A 351 -15.89 1.26 14.11
C GLU A 351 -14.54 0.67 13.71
N GLU A 352 -14.36 0.30 12.43
CA GLU A 352 -13.08 -0.17 11.90
C GLU A 352 -12.00 0.91 12.03
N GLY A 353 -12.33 2.16 11.71
CA GLY A 353 -11.40 3.29 11.86
C GLY A 353 -11.00 3.52 13.33
N LYS A 354 -11.95 3.39 14.26
CA LYS A 354 -11.69 3.48 15.70
C LYS A 354 -10.79 2.34 16.18
N ARG A 355 -11.07 1.09 15.76
CA ARG A 355 -10.23 -0.06 16.08
C ARG A 355 -8.81 0.11 15.54
N ASN A 356 -8.66 0.46 14.26
CA ASN A 356 -7.33 0.67 13.66
C ASN A 356 -6.54 1.76 14.39
N LYS A 357 -7.21 2.83 14.86
CA LYS A 357 -6.59 3.85 15.71
C LYS A 357 -6.15 3.27 17.06
N GLU A 358 -7.03 2.53 17.76
CA GLU A 358 -6.71 1.90 19.04
C GLU A 358 -5.56 0.89 18.92
N ASP A 359 -5.53 0.10 17.85
CA ASP A 359 -4.46 -0.85 17.53
C ASP A 359 -3.12 -0.14 17.26
N LEU A 360 -3.12 0.97 16.50
CA LEU A 360 -1.93 1.78 16.32
C LEU A 360 -1.43 2.37 17.64
N LEU A 361 -2.33 2.93 18.45
CA LEU A 361 -1.98 3.49 19.77
C LEU A 361 -1.40 2.43 20.70
N TYR A 362 -1.89 1.20 20.63
CA TYR A 362 -1.29 0.06 21.32
C TYR A 362 0.12 -0.23 20.80
N MET A 363 0.29 -0.34 19.48
CA MET A 363 1.59 -0.62 18.86
C MET A 363 2.65 0.45 19.18
N LEU A 364 2.26 1.72 19.22
CA LEU A 364 3.16 2.83 19.57
C LEU A 364 3.63 2.83 21.03
N LYS A 365 3.03 2.01 21.91
CA LYS A 365 3.51 1.82 23.29
C LYS A 365 4.47 0.65 23.44
N THR A 366 4.74 -0.08 22.36
CA THR A 366 5.61 -1.26 22.40
C THR A 366 7.08 -0.87 22.22
N ASP A 367 7.98 -1.62 22.86
CA ASP A 367 9.43 -1.38 22.75
C ASP A 367 10.01 -1.64 21.36
N SER A 368 9.24 -2.24 20.44
CA SER A 368 9.67 -2.45 19.05
C SER A 368 9.80 -1.15 18.27
N VAL A 369 9.00 -0.12 18.62
CA VAL A 369 9.02 1.16 17.91
C VAL A 369 10.31 1.91 18.21
N LYS A 370 11.08 2.25 17.17
CA LYS A 370 12.34 2.98 17.29
C LYS A 370 12.16 4.46 16.97
N ASP A 371 11.67 4.75 15.78
CA ASP A 371 11.41 6.12 15.33
C ASP A 371 10.03 6.21 14.66
N ILE A 372 9.39 7.38 14.80
CA ILE A 372 8.16 7.76 14.11
C ILE A 372 8.51 8.95 13.23
N CYS A 373 8.33 8.80 11.92
CA CYS A 373 8.82 9.74 10.92
C CYS A 373 7.70 10.24 10.00
N ILE A 374 7.89 11.44 9.47
CA ILE A 374 7.05 11.99 8.39
C ILE A 374 7.86 12.95 7.51
N PRO A 375 7.85 12.78 6.18
CA PRO A 375 8.41 13.77 5.26
C PRO A 375 7.37 14.86 4.97
N PHE A 376 7.78 16.11 4.74
CA PHE A 376 6.84 17.18 4.42
C PHE A 376 6.26 17.02 3.00
N TYR A 377 7.10 16.68 2.01
CA TYR A 377 6.66 16.42 0.64
C TYR A 377 7.39 15.23 -0.01
N PHE A 378 6.73 14.63 -1.00
CA PHE A 378 7.34 13.70 -1.94
C PHE A 378 6.65 13.82 -3.29
N LEU A 379 7.43 14.05 -4.36
CA LEU A 379 6.91 14.40 -5.68
C LEU A 379 5.92 15.57 -5.55
N ASP A 380 4.67 15.38 -5.96
CA ASP A 380 3.60 16.39 -5.88
C ASP A 380 2.68 16.22 -4.65
N THR A 381 3.04 15.33 -3.71
CA THR A 381 2.22 15.03 -2.53
C THR A 381 2.78 15.70 -1.28
N VAL A 382 1.95 16.49 -0.61
CA VAL A 382 2.23 17.05 0.72
C VAL A 382 1.66 16.13 1.78
N PHE A 383 2.44 15.81 2.81
CA PHE A 383 1.99 15.01 3.95
C PHE A 383 1.73 15.90 5.16
N TYR A 384 0.52 15.83 5.68
CA TYR A 384 0.11 16.53 6.89
C TYR A 384 0.29 15.61 8.09
N ILE A 385 0.87 16.11 9.18
CA ILE A 385 1.06 15.37 10.42
C ILE A 385 -0.29 14.82 10.93
N SER A 386 -0.28 13.57 11.41
CA SER A 386 -1.45 12.95 12.02
C SER A 386 -1.91 13.70 13.29
N PRO A 387 -3.23 13.92 13.49
CA PRO A 387 -3.79 14.48 14.73
C PRO A 387 -3.47 13.66 16.00
N LEU A 388 -3.03 12.41 15.83
CA LEU A 388 -2.57 11.58 16.94
C LEU A 388 -1.33 12.16 17.63
N LYS A 389 -0.58 13.05 16.96
CA LYS A 389 0.56 13.75 17.56
C LYS A 389 0.13 14.52 18.81
N GLU A 390 -1.03 15.18 18.81
CA GLU A 390 -1.55 15.90 19.98
C GLU A 390 -2.02 14.92 21.07
N GLU A 391 -2.74 13.87 20.69
CA GLU A 391 -3.26 12.87 21.64
C GLU A 391 -2.13 12.10 22.37
N LEU A 392 -1.00 11.90 21.69
CA LEU A 392 0.17 11.21 22.20
C LEU A 392 1.20 12.15 22.86
N ASP A 393 0.98 13.47 22.86
CA ASP A 393 1.96 14.47 23.35
C ASP A 393 3.36 14.30 22.70
N LEU A 394 3.41 13.99 21.38
CA LEU A 394 4.69 13.77 20.70
C LEU A 394 5.43 15.10 20.52
N LYS A 395 6.68 15.12 20.98
CA LYS A 395 7.60 16.22 20.70
C LYS A 395 8.11 16.14 19.27
N ILE A 396 8.13 17.27 18.57
CA ILE A 396 8.63 17.34 17.19
C ILE A 396 10.13 17.62 17.20
N ILE A 397 10.87 16.85 16.41
CA ILE A 397 12.29 17.08 16.11
C ILE A 397 12.41 17.28 14.59
N ASN A 398 12.73 18.51 14.18
CA ASN A 398 12.84 18.85 12.76
C ASN A 398 14.23 18.50 12.20
N ASN A 399 14.25 17.84 11.05
CA ASN A 399 15.42 17.47 10.26
C ASN A 399 16.58 16.95 11.13
N PRO A 400 16.38 15.88 11.92
CA PRO A 400 17.44 15.33 12.73
C PRO A 400 18.59 14.87 11.82
N THR A 401 19.82 15.27 12.16
CA THR A 401 21.02 14.88 11.42
C THR A 401 21.84 13.88 12.22
N LEU A 402 22.49 12.96 11.53
CA LEU A 402 23.46 12.03 12.11
C LEU A 402 24.86 12.46 11.70
N ASN A 403 25.87 12.17 12.52
CA ASN A 403 27.25 12.64 12.26
C ASN A 403 28.14 11.59 11.58
N TYR A 404 27.53 10.62 10.92
CA TYR A 404 28.19 9.51 10.23
C TYR A 404 27.50 9.20 8.91
N GLU A 405 28.23 8.53 8.03
CA GLU A 405 27.78 8.11 6.70
C GLU A 405 28.41 6.76 6.36
N TYR A 406 27.61 5.85 5.83
CA TYR A 406 28.01 4.48 5.44
C TYR A 406 28.17 4.32 3.93
N SER A 407 27.53 5.17 3.13
CA SER A 407 27.61 5.15 1.67
C SER A 407 28.59 6.20 1.16
N SER A 408 29.71 5.74 0.60
CA SER A 408 30.66 6.62 -0.09
C SER A 408 30.03 7.37 -1.27
N PHE A 409 29.05 6.76 -1.94
CA PHE A 409 28.31 7.41 -3.02
C PHE A 409 27.48 8.58 -2.50
N TYR A 410 26.70 8.35 -1.43
CA TYR A 410 25.89 9.38 -0.81
C TYR A 410 26.76 10.49 -0.20
N ALA A 411 27.86 10.10 0.48
CA ALA A 411 28.82 11.05 1.05
C ALA A 411 29.35 12.04 0.01
N CYS A 412 29.70 11.55 -1.19
CA CYS A 412 30.13 12.39 -2.30
C CYS A 412 29.01 13.34 -2.77
N PHE A 413 27.83 12.79 -3.01
CA PHE A 413 26.68 13.56 -3.49
C PHE A 413 26.33 14.70 -2.53
N GLU A 414 26.19 14.40 -1.24
CA GLU A 414 25.84 15.37 -0.22
C GLU A 414 26.94 16.41 -0.03
N LEU A 415 28.22 16.00 -0.03
CA LEU A 415 29.35 16.92 0.10
C LEU A 415 29.35 17.97 -1.02
N GLU A 416 29.14 17.56 -2.27
CA GLU A 416 29.10 18.48 -3.42
C GLU A 416 27.87 19.40 -3.36
N ALA A 417 26.70 18.87 -2.98
CA ALA A 417 25.51 19.70 -2.77
C ALA A 417 25.73 20.75 -1.66
N LEU A 418 26.36 20.38 -0.55
CA LEU A 418 26.69 21.30 0.55
C LEU A 418 27.75 22.34 0.15
N LYS A 419 28.77 21.96 -0.62
CA LYS A 419 29.76 22.90 -1.16
C LYS A 419 29.12 23.92 -2.11
N GLU A 420 28.21 23.48 -2.97
CA GLU A 420 27.45 24.36 -3.85
C GLU A 420 26.57 25.31 -3.03
N LYS A 421 25.84 24.80 -2.02
CA LYS A 421 25.04 25.61 -1.09
C LYS A 421 25.89 26.68 -0.41
N LYS A 422 27.08 26.31 0.08
CA LYS A 422 28.04 27.24 0.68
C LYS A 422 28.56 28.28 -0.32
N SER A 423 28.93 27.86 -1.53
CA SER A 423 29.51 28.76 -2.53
C SER A 423 28.49 29.73 -3.14
N LYS A 424 27.25 29.28 -3.39
CA LYS A 424 26.22 30.07 -4.08
C LYS A 424 25.30 30.83 -3.13
N TYR A 425 24.99 30.24 -1.98
CA TYR A 425 23.99 30.75 -1.05
C TYR A 425 24.56 31.09 0.34
N LEU A 426 25.87 30.89 0.56
CA LEU A 426 26.56 31.16 1.83
C LEU A 426 25.98 30.37 3.01
N ILE A 427 25.34 29.23 2.74
CA ILE A 427 24.83 28.30 3.74
C ILE A 427 25.94 27.31 4.08
N ASP A 428 26.49 27.40 5.29
CA ASP A 428 27.53 26.49 5.77
C ASP A 428 26.92 25.31 6.55
N SER A 429 27.58 24.15 6.50
CA SER A 429 27.14 22.95 7.20
C SER A 429 28.32 22.27 7.91
N PRO A 430 28.18 21.93 9.21
CA PRO A 430 29.19 21.16 9.93
C PRO A 430 29.51 19.80 9.28
N ARG A 431 28.57 19.22 8.51
CA ARG A 431 28.77 17.93 7.82
C ARG A 431 29.86 17.98 6.74
N ILE A 432 30.20 19.15 6.18
CA ILE A 432 31.24 19.27 5.13
C ILE A 432 32.59 18.71 5.62
N SER A 433 32.97 19.02 6.86
CA SER A 433 34.24 18.52 7.43
C SER A 433 34.21 17.02 7.69
N SER A 434 33.07 16.47 8.09
CA SER A 434 32.92 15.02 8.33
C SER A 434 32.93 14.23 7.02
N LEU A 435 32.15 14.67 6.03
CA LEU A 435 32.02 13.99 4.73
C LEU A 435 33.32 14.03 3.92
N SER A 436 34.07 15.14 3.97
CA SER A 436 35.37 15.25 3.28
C SER A 436 36.42 14.25 3.74
N LYS A 437 36.28 13.68 4.96
CA LYS A 437 37.16 12.60 5.45
C LYS A 437 36.80 11.22 4.90
N ILE A 438 35.55 11.05 4.47
CA ILE A 438 35.01 9.78 3.95
C ILE A 438 35.23 9.70 2.44
N VAL A 439 35.10 10.83 1.76
CA VAL A 439 35.26 10.96 0.31
C VAL A 439 36.75 10.99 -0.04
N ASN A 440 37.27 9.88 -0.58
CA ASN A 440 38.54 9.91 -1.32
C ASN A 440 38.33 10.69 -2.63
N GLU A 441 39.26 11.59 -2.97
CA GLU A 441 39.24 12.37 -4.23
C GLU A 441 38.87 11.47 -5.41
N LYS A 442 37.72 11.71 -6.05
CA LYS A 442 37.29 10.95 -7.23
C LYS A 442 37.65 11.65 -8.52
N GLU A 443 37.87 10.81 -9.53
CA GLU A 443 38.22 11.13 -10.91
C GLU A 443 37.48 12.36 -11.43
N LYS A 444 38.26 13.36 -11.85
CA LYS A 444 37.76 14.56 -12.50
C LYS A 444 36.88 14.15 -13.69
N TYR A 445 35.64 14.61 -13.71
CA TYR A 445 34.81 14.52 -14.89
C TYR A 445 35.54 15.19 -16.06
N ASN A 446 35.94 14.40 -17.05
CA ASN A 446 36.60 14.94 -18.23
C ASN A 446 35.55 15.67 -19.08
N HIS A 447 35.53 17.01 -18.98
CA HIS A 447 34.72 17.88 -19.83
C HIS A 447 35.14 17.85 -21.32
N GLY A 448 36.21 17.12 -21.67
CA GLY A 448 36.59 16.85 -23.04
C GLY A 448 35.51 16.06 -23.77
N TYR A 449 35.00 16.64 -24.85
CA TYR A 449 34.05 16.00 -25.75
C TYR A 449 34.54 14.60 -26.18
N LYS A 450 33.79 13.55 -25.82
CA LYS A 450 34.03 12.20 -26.31
C LYS A 450 33.21 12.00 -27.59
N HIS A 451 33.89 11.81 -28.72
CA HIS A 451 33.25 11.48 -29.99
C HIS A 451 32.36 10.25 -29.82
N PHE A 452 31.05 10.39 -30.02
CA PHE A 452 30.14 9.26 -30.15
C PHE A 452 29.89 9.01 -31.64
N ILE A 453 29.83 7.74 -32.02
CA ILE A 453 29.54 7.33 -33.40
C ILE A 453 28.04 7.53 -33.62
N VAL A 454 27.67 8.62 -34.26
CA VAL A 454 26.31 8.82 -34.76
C VAL A 454 26.10 7.86 -35.92
N LYS A 455 25.20 6.86 -35.76
CA LYS A 455 24.66 6.17 -36.93
C LYS A 455 23.88 7.21 -37.74
N ASN A 456 24.38 7.57 -38.91
CA ASN A 456 23.71 8.45 -39.87
C ASN A 456 22.41 7.79 -40.35
N GLY A 457 21.34 7.93 -39.56
CA GLY A 457 19.99 7.78 -40.08
C GLY A 457 19.68 9.00 -40.93
N ASN A 458 19.28 8.79 -42.18
CA ASN A 458 18.77 9.85 -43.05
C ASN A 458 17.54 10.51 -42.42
N LYS A 459 17.76 11.49 -41.54
CA LYS A 459 16.71 12.35 -41.03
C LYS A 459 16.69 13.61 -41.88
N THR A 460 15.61 13.82 -42.59
CA THR A 460 15.29 15.09 -43.25
C THR A 460 14.85 16.10 -42.19
N PHE A 461 15.64 17.14 -41.97
CA PHE A 461 15.28 18.23 -41.07
C PHE A 461 14.57 19.33 -41.84
N SER A 462 13.46 19.85 -41.31
CA SER A 462 12.83 21.04 -41.87
C SER A 462 13.71 22.27 -41.62
N TYR A 463 13.61 23.27 -42.48
CA TYR A 463 14.36 24.53 -42.34
C TYR A 463 14.06 25.25 -41.02
N SER A 464 12.81 25.17 -40.56
CA SER A 464 12.36 25.65 -39.26
C SER A 464 13.06 24.94 -38.09
N SER A 465 13.16 23.62 -38.15
CA SER A 465 13.86 22.80 -37.15
C SER A 465 15.35 23.16 -37.05
N LEU A 466 15.99 23.40 -38.19
CA LEU A 466 17.40 23.82 -38.24
C LEU A 466 17.61 25.24 -37.70
N ASN A 467 16.74 26.18 -38.06
CA ASN A 467 16.80 27.55 -37.58
C ASN A 467 16.62 27.62 -36.05
N GLU A 468 15.73 26.80 -35.50
CA GLU A 468 15.49 26.68 -34.06
C GLU A 468 16.69 26.09 -33.32
N TYR A 469 17.32 25.06 -33.88
CA TYR A 469 18.58 24.51 -33.36
C TYR A 469 19.72 25.53 -33.40
N ILE A 470 19.88 26.27 -34.51
CA ILE A 470 20.91 27.30 -34.65
C ILE A 470 20.72 28.41 -33.61
N LYS A 471 19.47 28.82 -33.37
CA LYS A 471 19.15 29.85 -32.36
C LYS A 471 19.38 29.35 -30.93
N CYS A 472 18.96 28.12 -30.62
CA CYS A 472 19.17 27.50 -29.33
C CYS A 472 19.13 25.97 -29.42
N PRO A 473 20.29 25.30 -29.39
CA PRO A 473 20.36 23.84 -29.42
C PRO A 473 19.60 23.17 -28.28
N PHE A 474 19.57 23.81 -27.11
CA PHE A 474 18.86 23.32 -25.94
C PHE A 474 17.34 23.38 -26.11
N ALA A 475 16.80 24.50 -26.63
CA ALA A 475 15.38 24.63 -26.91
C ALA A 475 14.91 23.61 -27.97
N TYR A 476 15.71 23.42 -29.03
CA TYR A 476 15.47 22.39 -30.03
C TYR A 476 15.47 20.98 -29.42
N TYR A 477 16.41 20.69 -28.53
CA TYR A 477 16.48 19.39 -27.86
C TYR A 477 15.24 19.16 -26.99
N CYS A 478 14.83 20.15 -26.20
CA CYS A 478 13.61 20.08 -25.39
C CYS A 478 12.37 19.86 -26.28
N ASP A 479 12.19 20.64 -27.33
CA ASP A 479 10.97 20.64 -28.14
C ASP A 479 10.89 19.49 -29.15
N LYS A 480 11.97 19.23 -29.91
CA LYS A 480 11.93 18.29 -31.05
C LYS A 480 12.45 16.89 -30.71
N ILE A 481 13.31 16.76 -29.70
CA ILE A 481 13.88 15.45 -29.29
C ILE A 481 13.13 14.90 -28.08
N LEU A 482 13.04 15.70 -27.00
CA LEU A 482 12.34 15.31 -25.79
C LEU A 482 10.82 15.51 -25.89
N LYS A 483 10.33 16.24 -26.91
CA LYS A 483 8.90 16.56 -27.10
C LYS A 483 8.27 17.26 -25.89
N LEU A 484 9.05 18.11 -25.23
CA LEU A 484 8.62 18.95 -24.12
C LEU A 484 7.89 20.23 -24.60
N SER A 485 7.30 20.19 -25.80
CA SER A 485 6.64 21.34 -26.42
C SER A 485 5.55 21.93 -25.51
N ASN A 486 5.46 23.25 -25.50
CA ASN A 486 4.55 24.04 -24.66
C ASN A 486 3.09 23.56 -24.69
N PHE A 487 2.60 23.23 -23.50
CA PHE A 487 1.26 23.49 -22.96
C PHE A 487 0.05 23.23 -23.86
N GLU A 488 -0.58 22.07 -23.68
CA GLU A 488 -2.02 21.95 -23.86
C GLU A 488 -2.72 22.56 -22.64
N GLU A 489 -3.60 23.54 -22.83
CA GLU A 489 -4.55 23.97 -21.80
C GLU A 489 -5.40 22.76 -21.39
N THR A 490 -5.00 22.07 -20.32
CA THR A 490 -5.82 21.02 -19.73
C THR A 490 -6.99 21.67 -19.00
N ASN A 491 -8.17 21.04 -19.06
CA ASN A 491 -9.37 21.47 -18.34
C ASN A 491 -9.09 21.80 -16.85
N ALA A 492 -8.13 21.09 -16.24
CA ALA A 492 -7.67 21.34 -14.87
C ALA A 492 -7.06 22.75 -14.66
N ILE A 493 -6.28 23.26 -15.60
CA ILE A 493 -5.69 24.61 -15.56
C ILE A 493 -6.79 25.66 -15.74
N LEU A 494 -7.77 25.37 -16.62
CA LEU A 494 -8.90 26.24 -16.88
C LEU A 494 -9.79 26.38 -15.64
N TYR A 495 -10.07 25.26 -14.95
CA TYR A 495 -10.75 25.27 -13.65
C TYR A 495 -9.91 25.91 -12.54
N GLY A 496 -8.59 25.71 -12.54
CA GLY A 496 -7.67 26.31 -11.57
C GLY A 496 -7.60 27.83 -11.69
N ASN A 497 -7.50 28.36 -12.91
CA ASN A 497 -7.50 29.79 -13.19
C ASN A 497 -8.84 30.43 -12.86
N LEU A 498 -9.96 29.77 -13.16
CA LEU A 498 -11.29 30.21 -12.79
C LEU A 498 -11.45 30.29 -11.27
N ALA A 499 -11.03 29.23 -10.55
CA ALA A 499 -11.07 29.20 -9.09
C ALA A 499 -10.18 30.28 -8.48
N HIS A 500 -8.96 30.49 -9.00
CA HIS A 500 -8.05 31.52 -8.53
C HIS A 500 -8.60 32.94 -8.76
N GLY A 501 -9.21 33.21 -9.91
CA GLY A 501 -9.84 34.50 -10.23
C GLY A 501 -11.00 34.85 -9.30
N ILE A 502 -11.81 33.86 -8.93
CA ILE A 502 -12.91 34.05 -7.97
C ILE A 502 -12.38 34.22 -6.55
N LEU A 503 -11.46 33.35 -6.11
CA LEU A 503 -10.94 33.36 -4.75
C LEU A 503 -10.09 34.60 -4.43
N SER A 504 -9.37 35.13 -5.41
CA SER A 504 -8.58 36.37 -5.23
C SER A 504 -9.46 37.61 -4.99
N ARG A 505 -10.71 37.60 -5.46
CA ARG A 505 -11.66 38.72 -5.33
C ARG A 505 -12.70 38.51 -4.21
N MET A 506 -12.67 37.35 -3.56
CA MET A 506 -13.64 36.96 -2.52
C MET A 506 -13.61 37.87 -1.28
N TYR A 507 -12.51 38.56 -1.02
CA TYR A 507 -12.35 39.48 0.10
C TYR A 507 -12.63 40.95 -0.27
N GLU A 508 -13.06 41.23 -1.51
CA GLU A 508 -13.46 42.58 -1.91
C GLU A 508 -14.83 42.95 -1.30
N PRO A 509 -15.02 44.19 -0.80
CA PRO A 509 -16.25 44.58 -0.10
C PRO A 509 -17.55 44.46 -0.93
N SER A 510 -17.44 44.42 -2.26
CA SER A 510 -18.54 44.34 -3.22
C SER A 510 -18.61 43.00 -3.96
N PHE A 511 -18.03 41.94 -3.38
CA PHE A 511 -17.98 40.63 -4.03
C PHE A 511 -19.37 39.99 -4.18
N ASP A 512 -19.74 39.68 -5.42
CA ASP A 512 -20.88 38.83 -5.76
C ASP A 512 -20.38 37.66 -6.60
N PHE A 513 -20.51 36.45 -6.05
CA PHE A 513 -20.03 35.23 -6.70
C PHE A 513 -20.59 35.03 -8.11
N SER A 514 -21.88 35.32 -8.32
CA SER A 514 -22.56 35.10 -9.61
C SER A 514 -22.06 36.06 -10.68
N VAL A 515 -21.74 37.30 -10.30
CA VAL A 515 -21.17 38.32 -11.19
C VAL A 515 -19.71 37.99 -11.49
N THR A 516 -18.90 37.77 -10.46
CA THR A 516 -17.46 37.48 -10.62
C THR A 516 -17.22 36.18 -11.39
N PHE A 517 -18.04 35.14 -11.18
CA PHE A 517 -17.96 33.90 -11.95
C PHE A 517 -18.20 34.14 -13.46
N LYS A 518 -19.21 34.95 -13.81
CA LYS A 518 -19.51 35.27 -15.22
C LYS A 518 -18.39 36.08 -15.87
N GLU A 519 -17.80 37.03 -15.15
CA GLU A 519 -16.67 37.84 -15.63
C GLU A 519 -15.43 36.99 -15.89
N GLU A 520 -15.01 36.17 -14.94
CA GLU A 520 -13.81 35.33 -15.07
C GLU A 520 -13.99 34.24 -16.14
N LEU A 521 -15.19 33.66 -16.26
CA LEU A 521 -15.53 32.74 -17.34
C LEU A 521 -15.48 33.42 -18.72
N GLY A 522 -15.87 34.70 -18.80
CA GLY A 522 -15.79 35.51 -20.03
C GLY A 522 -14.35 35.75 -20.48
N LYS A 523 -13.47 36.14 -19.55
CA LYS A 523 -12.03 36.34 -19.83
C LYS A 523 -11.34 35.08 -20.34
N ILE A 524 -11.73 33.91 -19.81
CA ILE A 524 -11.20 32.61 -20.24
C ILE A 524 -11.68 32.28 -21.66
N LYS A 525 -12.95 32.55 -22.00
CA LYS A 525 -13.50 32.33 -23.35
C LYS A 525 -12.86 33.23 -24.41
N GLU A 526 -12.55 34.48 -24.11
CA GLU A 526 -11.90 35.40 -25.05
C GLU A 526 -10.45 34.99 -25.37
N LYS A 527 -9.74 34.38 -24.41
CA LYS A 527 -8.37 33.87 -24.63
C LYS A 527 -8.31 32.60 -25.49
N GLY A 528 -9.36 31.79 -25.51
CA GLY A 528 -9.42 30.56 -26.33
C GLY A 528 -9.70 30.78 -27.81
N ILE A 529 -10.15 31.98 -28.23
CA ILE A 529 -10.49 32.28 -29.63
C ILE A 529 -9.27 32.79 -30.43
N SER A 530 -8.20 33.24 -29.76
CA SER A 530 -6.99 33.76 -30.42
C SER A 530 -5.94 32.71 -30.78
N SER A 531 -6.15 31.43 -30.47
CA SER A 531 -5.24 30.31 -30.78
C SER A 531 -5.69 29.42 -31.94
N SER A 532 -6.72 29.82 -32.70
CA SER A 532 -7.22 29.07 -33.86
C SER A 532 -7.49 29.98 -35.08
N THR A 533 -6.46 30.71 -35.50
CA THR A 533 -6.31 31.26 -36.86
C THR A 533 -4.87 31.16 -37.32
#